data_AF-A0A835WBI5-F1
#
_entry.id   AF-A0A835WBI5-F1
#
_cell.length_a   1.000
_cell.length_b   1.000
_cell.length_c   1.000
_cell.angle_alpha   90.00
_cell.angle_beta   90.00
_cell.angle_gamma   90.00
#
_symmetry.space_group_name_H-M   'P 1'
#
loop_
_entity.id
_entity.type
_entity.pdbx_description
1 polymer ?
#
loop_
_entity_poly.entity_id
_entity_poly.type
_entity_poly.pdbx_seq_one_letter_code
_entity_poly.pdbx_strand_id
1 'polypeptide(L)'
;MAAPLSPSPPPPRPPPPPKPPIPTAGGGTTLGGGDCSDTQAVFDSTNMYRQWHQAPPLTWSVTLAAAAQSYALQLASQRCALIHSGAGPENLLTMTRYPKPDASCNVAVNAWYQEVQYYNFSAPQPFVDNWPKGIGHFTALVWRAATKFGCGMARADVPMSAVPGGYAGCKVVVCRYGDVANVATNMEFLKNVSPRI
;
A
#
# COMPACT_ATOMS: atom_id res chain seq x y z
N MET A 1 62.87 -25.17 -30.07
CA MET A 1 61.96 -25.02 -28.92
C MET A 1 61.13 -23.78 -29.16
N ALA A 2 59.83 -23.91 -29.42
CA ALA A 2 58.93 -22.78 -29.64
C ALA A 2 58.21 -22.44 -28.33
N ALA A 3 58.21 -21.16 -27.95
CA ALA A 3 57.52 -20.68 -26.75
C ALA A 3 56.00 -20.77 -26.91
N PRO A 4 55.23 -21.09 -25.85
CA PRO A 4 53.78 -21.15 -25.94
C PRO A 4 53.20 -19.72 -26.02
N LEU A 5 52.27 -19.51 -26.95
CA LEU A 5 51.54 -18.26 -27.09
C LEU A 5 50.60 -18.09 -25.89
N SER A 6 50.69 -16.95 -25.21
CA SER A 6 49.79 -16.59 -24.11
C SER A 6 48.36 -16.40 -24.64
N PRO A 7 47.33 -16.85 -23.90
CA PRO A 7 45.93 -16.65 -24.31
C PRO A 7 45.55 -15.18 -24.22
N SER A 8 44.85 -14.69 -25.25
CA SER A 8 44.31 -13.33 -25.29
C SER A 8 43.26 -13.11 -24.20
N PRO A 9 43.19 -11.90 -23.61
CA PRO A 9 42.19 -11.59 -22.60
C PRO A 9 40.76 -11.63 -23.19
N PRO A 10 39.75 -11.98 -22.37
CA PRO A 10 38.37 -11.99 -22.81
C PRO A 10 37.88 -10.57 -23.14
N PRO A 11 36.92 -10.44 -24.06
CA PRO A 11 36.36 -9.14 -24.41
C PRO A 11 35.67 -8.48 -23.20
N PRO A 12 35.66 -7.14 -23.12
CA PRO A 12 34.99 -6.42 -22.06
C PRO A 12 33.49 -6.72 -22.08
N ARG A 13 32.93 -6.88 -20.88
CA ARG A 13 31.49 -7.14 -20.69
C ARG A 13 30.68 -5.92 -21.17
N PRO A 14 29.53 -6.12 -21.84
CA PRO A 14 28.64 -5.01 -22.17
C PRO A 14 28.27 -4.21 -20.92
N PRO A 15 28.09 -2.89 -21.03
CA PRO A 15 27.60 -2.09 -19.92
C PRO A 15 26.22 -2.60 -19.47
N PRO A 16 25.91 -2.54 -18.17
CA PRO A 16 24.58 -2.84 -17.68
C PRO A 16 23.55 -1.94 -18.38
N PRO A 17 22.32 -2.43 -18.62
CA PRO A 17 21.26 -1.60 -19.15
C PRO A 17 21.07 -0.37 -18.26
N PRO A 18 20.72 0.80 -18.84
CA PRO A 18 20.45 1.99 -18.06
C PRO A 18 19.38 1.66 -17.01
N LYS A 19 19.65 2.04 -15.75
CA LYS A 19 18.65 1.96 -14.70
C LYS A 19 17.38 2.65 -15.23
N PRO A 20 16.18 2.07 -15.05
CA PRO A 20 14.94 2.76 -15.36
C PRO A 20 15.00 4.16 -14.74
N PRO A 21 14.54 5.20 -15.45
CA PRO A 21 14.50 6.53 -14.86
C PRO A 21 13.78 6.42 -13.52
N ILE A 22 14.46 6.79 -12.44
CA ILE A 22 13.79 7.15 -11.20
C ILE A 22 12.77 8.20 -11.64
N PRO A 23 11.47 8.05 -11.33
CA PRO A 23 10.50 9.09 -11.61
C PRO A 23 11.00 10.36 -10.92
N THR A 24 11.64 11.24 -11.67
CA THR A 24 11.98 12.58 -11.23
C THR A 24 10.64 13.23 -10.96
N ALA A 25 10.47 13.71 -9.73
CA ALA A 25 9.31 14.47 -9.28
C ALA A 25 8.92 15.52 -10.34
N GLY A 26 7.94 15.16 -11.17
CA GLY A 26 7.41 15.98 -12.23
C GLY A 26 6.19 16.72 -11.71
N GLY A 27 6.38 17.98 -11.34
CA GLY A 27 5.30 18.95 -11.16
C GLY A 27 4.55 18.87 -9.82
N GLY A 28 5.14 19.48 -8.78
CA GLY A 28 4.50 20.39 -7.82
C GLY A 28 3.03 20.23 -7.41
N THR A 29 2.47 19.02 -7.39
CA THR A 29 1.18 18.75 -6.77
C THR A 29 1.47 18.36 -5.34
N THR A 30 1.18 19.27 -4.41
CA THR A 30 1.19 18.95 -2.98
C THR A 30 0.31 17.73 -2.76
N LEU A 31 0.89 16.63 -2.26
CA LEU A 31 0.17 15.44 -1.82
C LEU A 31 -0.64 15.77 -0.56
N GLY A 32 -1.72 16.52 -0.75
CA GLY A 32 -2.58 17.05 0.30
C GLY A 32 -3.93 16.34 0.36
N GLY A 33 -4.79 16.86 1.23
CA GLY A 33 -6.15 16.35 1.46
C GLY A 33 -6.27 15.38 2.64
N GLY A 34 -5.16 14.87 3.18
CA GLY A 34 -5.17 14.05 4.39
C GLY A 34 -4.09 14.45 5.38
N ASP A 35 -4.25 14.03 6.64
CA ASP A 35 -3.38 14.41 7.77
C ASP A 35 -2.27 13.39 8.04
N CYS A 36 -1.88 12.62 7.03
CA CYS A 36 -0.70 11.75 7.10
C CYS A 36 0.57 12.61 7.15
N SER A 37 1.42 12.42 8.17
CA SER A 37 2.67 13.20 8.28
C SER A 37 3.72 12.81 7.23
N ASP A 38 3.55 11.65 6.60
CA ASP A 38 4.47 11.00 5.67
C ASP A 38 3.79 10.65 4.34
N THR A 39 2.88 11.50 3.85
CA THR A 39 2.10 11.26 2.62
C THR A 39 2.97 10.91 1.40
N GLN A 40 4.15 11.53 1.28
CA GLN A 40 5.10 11.18 0.22
C GLN A 40 5.56 9.72 0.33
N ALA A 41 5.93 9.26 1.53
CA ALA A 41 6.35 7.88 1.75
C ALA A 41 5.21 6.88 1.51
N VAL A 42 3.98 7.23 1.88
CA VAL A 42 2.76 6.45 1.57
C VAL A 42 2.60 6.27 0.06
N PHE A 43 2.70 7.36 -0.70
CA PHE A 43 2.56 7.33 -2.15
C PHE A 43 3.69 6.56 -2.83
N ASP A 44 4.93 6.82 -2.42
CA ASP A 44 6.13 6.18 -2.97
C ASP A 44 6.13 4.67 -2.69
N SER A 45 5.85 4.26 -1.45
CA SER A 45 5.81 2.83 -1.08
C SER A 45 4.70 2.10 -1.83
N THR A 46 3.52 2.72 -1.95
CA THR A 46 2.41 2.15 -2.74
C THR A 46 2.81 1.92 -4.19
N ASN A 47 3.40 2.92 -4.85
CA ASN A 47 3.81 2.81 -6.25
C ASN A 47 5.02 1.88 -6.46
N MET A 48 5.92 1.77 -5.47
CA MET A 48 6.99 0.78 -5.47
C MET A 48 6.41 -0.65 -5.42
N TYR A 49 5.46 -0.93 -4.52
CA TYR A 49 4.80 -2.24 -4.46
C TYR A 49 4.05 -2.55 -5.74
N ARG A 50 3.35 -1.57 -6.33
CA ARG A 50 2.68 -1.76 -7.63
C ARG A 50 3.66 -2.10 -8.75
N GLN A 51 4.82 -1.43 -8.80
CA GLN A 51 5.86 -1.74 -9.76
C GLN A 51 6.36 -3.18 -9.65
N TRP A 52 6.59 -3.67 -8.42
CA TRP A 52 6.98 -5.07 -8.19
C TRP A 52 5.96 -6.06 -8.74
N HIS A 53 4.68 -5.69 -8.73
CA HIS A 53 3.57 -6.50 -9.23
C HIS A 53 3.11 -6.08 -10.63
N GLN A 54 3.96 -5.40 -11.41
CA GLN A 54 3.70 -5.01 -12.81
C GLN A 54 2.44 -4.16 -13.00
N ALA A 55 1.92 -3.55 -11.93
CA ALA A 55 0.77 -2.67 -11.96
C ALA A 55 1.23 -1.23 -12.27
N PRO A 56 0.53 -0.50 -13.16
CA PRO A 56 0.84 0.91 -13.43
C PRO A 56 0.80 1.76 -12.16
N PRO A 57 1.63 2.80 -12.02
CA PRO A 57 1.59 3.68 -10.86
C PRO A 57 0.23 4.37 -10.73
N LEU A 58 -0.22 4.56 -9.49
CA LEU A 58 -1.40 5.35 -9.17
C LEU A 58 -1.07 6.83 -9.24
N THR A 59 -2.10 7.63 -9.48
CA THR A 59 -2.07 9.09 -9.32
C THR A 59 -2.67 9.48 -7.97
N TRP A 60 -2.06 10.45 -7.27
CA TRP A 60 -2.64 10.96 -6.03
C TRP A 60 -3.91 11.76 -6.32
N SER A 61 -4.96 11.52 -5.55
CA SER A 61 -6.21 12.27 -5.61
C SER A 61 -6.46 12.97 -4.28
N VAL A 62 -6.34 14.30 -4.29
CA VAL A 62 -6.67 15.15 -3.14
C VAL A 62 -8.13 14.96 -2.69
N THR A 63 -9.05 14.71 -3.62
CA THR A 63 -10.46 14.41 -3.32
C THR A 63 -10.61 13.09 -2.57
N LEU A 64 -9.95 12.01 -3.01
CA LEU A 64 -9.97 10.73 -2.28
C LEU A 64 -9.30 10.87 -0.92
N ALA A 65 -8.20 11.61 -0.82
CA ALA A 65 -7.51 11.88 0.45
C ALA A 65 -8.42 12.64 1.43
N ALA A 66 -9.12 13.70 0.98
CA ALA A 66 -10.06 14.45 1.80
C ALA A 66 -11.25 13.60 2.27
N ALA A 67 -11.75 12.72 1.40
CA ALA A 67 -12.82 11.80 1.75
C ALA A 67 -12.33 10.73 2.76
N ALA A 68 -11.11 10.21 2.58
CA ALA A 68 -10.48 9.29 3.52
C ALA A 68 -10.19 9.97 4.87
N GLN A 69 -9.76 11.23 4.88
CA GLN A 69 -9.53 12.02 6.08
C GLN A 69 -10.81 12.24 6.89
N SER A 70 -11.88 12.65 6.21
CA SER A 70 -13.21 12.81 6.83
C SER A 70 -13.68 11.50 7.46
N TYR A 71 -13.46 10.37 6.78
CA TYR A 71 -13.84 9.07 7.31
C TYR A 71 -12.96 8.61 8.48
N ALA A 72 -11.65 8.89 8.43
CA ALA A 72 -10.75 8.62 9.53
C ALA A 72 -11.20 9.36 10.80
N LEU A 73 -11.58 10.64 10.68
CA LEU A 73 -12.13 11.43 11.80
C LEU A 73 -13.40 10.81 12.38
N GLN A 74 -14.30 10.32 11.51
CA GLN A 74 -15.49 9.58 11.94
C GLN A 74 -15.12 8.31 12.72
N LEU A 75 -14.22 7.47 12.20
CA LEU A 75 -13.78 6.25 12.88
C LEU A 75 -13.06 6.55 14.21
N ALA A 76 -12.25 7.62 14.26
CA ALA A 76 -11.59 8.06 15.49
C ALA A 76 -12.61 8.47 16.57
N SER A 77 -13.68 9.19 16.21
CA SER A 77 -14.79 9.51 17.14
C SER A 77 -15.49 8.25 17.70
N GLN A 78 -15.40 7.14 16.97
CA GLN A 78 -15.92 5.82 17.34
C GLN A 78 -14.84 4.94 17.98
N ARG A 79 -13.88 5.55 18.68
CA ARG A 79 -12.76 4.86 19.35
C ARG A 79 -11.88 4.06 18.38
N CYS A 80 -11.64 4.61 17.19
CA CYS A 80 -10.88 3.99 16.11
C CYS A 80 -11.42 2.59 15.72
N ALA A 81 -12.75 2.45 15.64
CA ALA A 81 -13.39 1.25 15.11
C ALA A 81 -12.90 0.96 13.68
N LEU A 82 -12.77 -0.32 13.34
CA LEU A 82 -12.34 -0.77 12.01
C LEU A 82 -13.56 -1.25 11.23
N ILE A 83 -14.33 -0.28 10.71
CA ILE A 83 -15.57 -0.50 9.97
C ILE A 83 -15.40 0.14 8.60
N HIS A 84 -15.74 -0.59 7.54
CA HIS A 84 -15.69 -0.06 6.17
C HIS A 84 -16.82 0.92 5.88
N SER A 85 -16.52 1.94 5.08
CA SER A 85 -17.49 2.99 4.72
C SER A 85 -18.58 2.51 3.77
N GLY A 86 -18.33 1.46 2.98
CA GLY A 86 -19.20 1.04 1.88
C GLY A 86 -19.17 1.98 0.67
N ALA A 87 -18.35 3.04 0.69
CA ALA A 87 -18.31 4.08 -0.36
C ALA A 87 -17.42 3.72 -1.57
N GLY A 88 -16.84 2.53 -1.60
CA GLY A 88 -15.92 2.07 -2.64
C GLY A 88 -14.74 1.28 -2.06
N PRO A 89 -13.71 1.02 -2.88
CA PRO A 89 -12.55 0.26 -2.43
C PRO A 89 -11.74 1.05 -1.41
N GLU A 90 -11.47 0.41 -0.27
CA GLU A 90 -10.93 1.06 0.91
C GLU A 90 -10.06 0.08 1.70
N ASN A 91 -8.90 0.54 2.16
CA ASN A 91 -8.07 -0.15 3.13
C ASN A 91 -8.10 0.62 4.46
N LEU A 92 -8.24 -0.12 5.56
CA LEU A 92 -8.28 0.41 6.91
C LEU A 92 -7.17 -0.22 7.74
N LEU A 93 -6.60 0.57 8.65
CA LEU A 93 -5.73 0.05 9.70
C LEU A 93 -5.96 0.84 10.98
N THR A 94 -6.14 0.13 12.09
CA THR A 94 -6.21 0.73 13.42
C THR A 94 -5.03 0.28 14.26
N MET A 95 -4.56 1.17 15.14
CA MET A 95 -3.51 0.87 16.11
C MET A 95 -3.86 1.56 17.41
N THR A 96 -4.01 0.76 18.47
CA THR A 96 -4.22 1.25 19.84
C THR A 96 -3.00 0.92 20.68
N ARG A 97 -2.32 1.94 21.22
CA ARG A 97 -1.11 1.73 22.04
C ARG A 97 -0.85 2.86 23.04
N TYR A 98 -0.03 2.53 24.04
CA TYR A 98 0.59 3.46 24.98
C TYR A 98 2.12 3.26 24.96
N PRO A 99 2.96 4.31 24.79
CA PRO A 99 2.60 5.70 24.47
C PRO A 99 1.85 5.85 23.15
N LYS A 100 1.12 6.97 22.99
CA LYS A 100 0.23 7.21 21.84
C LYS A 100 0.92 6.97 20.48
N PRO A 101 0.17 6.51 19.45
CA PRO A 101 0.71 6.29 18.12
C PRO A 101 1.23 7.56 17.43
N ASP A 102 2.35 7.42 16.71
CA ASP A 102 2.89 8.44 15.78
C ASP A 102 1.92 8.74 14.63
N ALA A 103 2.24 9.77 13.83
CA ALA A 103 1.39 10.27 12.76
C ALA A 103 1.73 9.62 11.41
N SER A 104 2.51 8.54 11.42
CA SER A 104 2.92 7.87 10.18
C SER A 104 1.76 7.03 9.67
N CYS A 105 1.44 7.20 8.40
CA CYS A 105 0.52 6.37 7.65
C CYS A 105 1.25 5.25 6.90
N ASN A 106 2.55 5.41 6.59
CA ASN A 106 3.27 4.42 5.78
C ASN A 106 3.39 3.05 6.47
N VAL A 107 3.33 3.03 7.81
CA VAL A 107 3.22 1.77 8.57
C VAL A 107 2.01 0.94 8.13
N ALA A 108 0.89 1.58 7.73
CA ALA A 108 -0.30 0.89 7.26
C ALA A 108 -0.09 0.28 5.88
N VAL A 109 0.49 1.04 4.94
CA VAL A 109 0.82 0.57 3.59
C VAL A 109 1.74 -0.66 3.65
N ASN A 110 2.76 -0.60 4.49
CA ASN A 110 3.68 -1.72 4.68
C ASN A 110 2.98 -2.94 5.30
N ALA A 111 2.13 -2.75 6.31
CA ALA A 111 1.38 -3.84 6.93
C ALA A 111 0.42 -4.52 5.93
N TRP A 112 -0.32 -3.73 5.15
CA TRP A 112 -1.19 -4.24 4.10
C TRP A 112 -0.43 -5.01 3.03
N TYR A 113 0.77 -4.55 2.64
CA TYR A 113 1.59 -5.28 1.67
C TYR A 113 2.05 -6.64 2.19
N GLN A 114 2.31 -6.80 3.50
CA GLN A 114 2.75 -8.08 4.07
C GLN A 114 1.75 -9.22 3.84
N GLU A 115 0.48 -8.94 3.57
CA GLU A 115 -0.50 -9.97 3.20
C GLU A 115 -0.13 -10.74 1.92
N VAL A 116 0.80 -10.22 1.11
CA VAL A 116 1.37 -10.94 -0.05
C VAL A 116 1.88 -12.34 0.33
N GLN A 117 2.37 -12.52 1.55
CA GLN A 117 2.87 -13.81 2.04
C GLN A 117 1.77 -14.89 2.12
N TYR A 118 0.50 -14.49 2.19
CA TYR A 118 -0.64 -15.38 2.25
C TYR A 118 -1.25 -15.65 0.86
N TYR A 119 -0.86 -14.90 -0.16
CA TYR A 119 -1.40 -15.02 -1.51
C TYR A 119 -0.69 -16.12 -2.30
N ASN A 120 -1.46 -17.11 -2.79
CA ASN A 120 -0.95 -18.13 -3.71
C ASN A 120 -1.20 -17.71 -5.16
N PHE A 121 -0.13 -17.29 -5.85
CA PHE A 121 -0.18 -16.87 -7.26
C PHE A 121 -0.41 -18.03 -8.24
N SER A 122 -0.24 -19.28 -7.80
CA SER A 122 -0.48 -20.49 -8.60
C SER A 122 -1.81 -21.16 -8.27
N ALA A 123 -2.69 -20.47 -7.53
CA ALA A 123 -3.99 -21.02 -7.16
C ALA A 123 -4.86 -21.28 -8.40
N PRO A 124 -5.50 -22.46 -8.53
CA PRO A 124 -6.40 -22.75 -9.65
C PRO A 124 -7.64 -21.84 -9.65
N GLN A 125 -8.09 -21.38 -8.49
CA GLN A 125 -9.17 -20.40 -8.35
C GLN A 125 -8.65 -19.16 -7.58
N PRO A 126 -8.01 -18.19 -8.27
CA PRO A 126 -7.27 -17.09 -7.63
C PRO A 126 -8.05 -16.24 -6.62
N PHE A 127 -9.37 -16.12 -6.75
CA PHE A 127 -10.22 -15.46 -5.76
C PHE A 127 -10.65 -16.43 -4.66
N VAL A 128 -11.28 -17.55 -5.03
CA VAL A 128 -11.87 -18.50 -4.07
C VAL A 128 -10.82 -19.05 -3.10
N ASP A 129 -9.63 -19.39 -3.59
CA ASP A 129 -8.57 -20.02 -2.81
C ASP A 129 -7.79 -19.02 -1.94
N ASN A 130 -7.80 -17.73 -2.30
CA ASN A 130 -6.98 -16.72 -1.61
C ASN A 130 -7.80 -15.80 -0.71
N TRP A 131 -9.02 -15.41 -1.11
CA TRP A 131 -9.85 -14.44 -0.39
C TRP A 131 -10.04 -14.75 1.11
N PRO A 132 -10.30 -16.01 1.52
CA PRO A 132 -10.47 -16.35 2.94
C PRO A 132 -9.21 -16.14 3.80
N LYS A 133 -8.04 -15.91 3.20
CA LYS A 133 -6.76 -15.76 3.91
C LYS A 133 -6.48 -14.34 4.39
N GLY A 134 -7.42 -13.41 4.19
CA GLY A 134 -7.24 -12.01 4.61
C GLY A 134 -6.20 -11.28 3.76
N ILE A 135 -6.33 -11.38 2.43
CA ILE A 135 -5.43 -10.76 1.44
C ILE A 135 -5.97 -9.45 0.84
N GLY A 136 -7.11 -8.99 1.36
CA GLY A 136 -7.89 -7.93 0.74
C GLY A 136 -7.15 -6.60 0.67
N HIS A 137 -6.28 -6.30 1.64
CA HIS A 137 -5.54 -5.04 1.63
C HIS A 137 -4.40 -5.08 0.61
N PHE A 138 -3.65 -6.20 0.56
CA PHE A 138 -2.62 -6.41 -0.46
C PHE A 138 -3.21 -6.34 -1.87
N THR A 139 -4.30 -7.06 -2.14
CA THR A 139 -4.86 -7.08 -3.49
C THR A 139 -5.42 -5.74 -3.92
N ALA A 140 -5.94 -4.93 -3.00
CA ALA A 140 -6.33 -3.55 -3.29
C ALA A 140 -5.12 -2.66 -3.65
N LEU A 141 -4.02 -2.77 -2.90
CA LEU A 141 -2.78 -2.02 -3.16
C LEU A 141 -2.24 -2.27 -4.57
N VAL A 142 -2.15 -3.53 -4.98
CA VAL A 142 -1.56 -3.92 -6.27
C VAL A 142 -2.56 -4.07 -7.40
N TRP A 143 -3.83 -3.73 -7.17
CA TRP A 143 -4.90 -3.91 -8.16
C TRP A 143 -4.58 -3.16 -9.46
N ARG A 144 -4.31 -3.89 -10.53
CA ARG A 144 -3.83 -3.32 -11.80
C ARG A 144 -4.75 -2.26 -12.39
N ALA A 145 -6.07 -2.46 -12.34
CA ALA A 145 -7.05 -1.53 -12.89
C ALA A 145 -7.28 -0.26 -12.05
N ALA A 146 -6.78 -0.19 -10.81
CA ALA A 146 -6.87 1.02 -10.01
C ALA A 146 -5.97 2.12 -10.58
N THR A 147 -6.46 3.36 -10.61
CA THR A 147 -5.77 4.51 -11.25
C THR A 147 -5.50 5.68 -10.30
N LYS A 148 -6.28 5.79 -9.22
CA LYS A 148 -6.21 6.87 -8.23
C LYS A 148 -6.03 6.32 -6.83
N PHE A 149 -5.38 7.10 -5.97
CA PHE A 149 -5.13 6.78 -4.58
C PHE A 149 -5.19 8.03 -3.70
N GLY A 150 -5.69 7.91 -2.49
CA GLY A 150 -5.64 8.97 -1.50
C GLY A 150 -5.85 8.43 -0.10
N CYS A 151 -5.12 8.99 0.87
CA CYS A 151 -5.18 8.53 2.26
C CYS A 151 -5.42 9.68 3.23
N GLY A 152 -6.01 9.35 4.35
CA GLY A 152 -6.16 10.21 5.51
C GLY A 152 -6.00 9.41 6.80
N MET A 153 -5.84 10.13 7.92
CA MET A 153 -5.71 9.51 9.22
C MET A 153 -6.27 10.39 10.32
N ALA A 154 -6.68 9.75 11.41
CA ALA A 154 -7.10 10.45 12.61
C ALA A 154 -6.64 9.70 13.85
N ARG A 155 -6.66 10.40 14.98
CA ARG A 155 -6.34 9.85 16.29
C ARG A 155 -7.42 10.21 17.29
N ALA A 156 -7.60 9.36 18.28
CA ALA A 156 -8.41 9.65 19.45
C ALA A 156 -7.77 9.03 20.70
N ASP A 157 -8.21 9.50 21.86
CA ASP A 157 -7.85 8.87 23.13
C ASP A 157 -8.88 7.80 23.47
N VAL A 158 -8.39 6.65 23.93
CA VAL A 158 -9.23 5.51 24.29
C VAL A 158 -8.93 5.09 25.74
N PRO A 159 -9.96 4.85 26.57
CA PRO A 159 -9.77 4.41 27.95
C PRO A 159 -9.00 3.08 28.01
N MET A 160 -8.05 2.98 28.94
CA MET A 160 -7.36 1.71 29.22
C MET A 160 -8.15 0.93 30.28
N SER A 161 -8.64 -0.25 29.92
CA SER A 161 -9.38 -1.11 30.86
C SER A 161 -8.56 -1.51 32.09
N ALA A 162 -7.24 -1.61 31.95
CA ALA A 162 -6.32 -2.01 33.03
C ALA A 162 -5.92 -0.87 33.96
N VAL A 163 -6.18 0.40 33.62
CA VAL A 163 -5.73 1.57 34.38
C VAL A 163 -6.90 2.54 34.54
N PRO A 164 -7.57 2.59 35.71
CA PRO A 164 -8.63 3.54 35.97
C PRO A 164 -8.17 4.99 35.75
N GLY A 165 -8.88 5.75 34.93
CA GLY A 165 -8.50 7.11 34.53
C GLY A 165 -7.34 7.19 33.53
N GLY A 166 -6.76 6.05 33.14
CA GLY A 166 -5.70 5.98 32.13
C GLY A 166 -6.25 5.96 30.71
N TYR A 167 -5.55 6.63 29.80
CA TYR A 167 -5.88 6.66 28.38
C TYR A 167 -4.68 6.22 27.53
N ALA A 168 -4.95 5.37 26.54
CA ALA A 168 -4.06 5.10 25.43
C ALA A 168 -4.44 5.98 24.24
N GLY A 169 -3.58 6.04 23.24
CA GLY A 169 -3.95 6.64 21.97
C GLY A 169 -4.35 5.57 20.97
N CYS A 170 -5.37 5.85 20.17
CA CYS A 170 -5.68 5.11 18.98
C CYS A 170 -5.39 5.95 17.74
N LYS A 171 -4.97 5.29 16.66
CA LYS A 171 -4.79 5.84 15.32
C LYS A 171 -5.59 4.98 14.35
N VAL A 172 -6.28 5.62 13.42
CA VAL A 172 -6.89 4.96 12.27
C VAL A 172 -6.36 5.60 10.99
N VAL A 173 -5.94 4.76 10.05
CA VAL A 173 -5.51 5.14 8.70
C VAL A 173 -6.54 4.60 7.73
N VAL A 174 -7.00 5.47 6.82
CA VAL A 174 -7.94 5.15 5.76
C VAL A 174 -7.25 5.48 4.45
N CYS A 175 -7.18 4.52 3.53
CA CYS A 175 -6.76 4.76 2.15
C CYS A 175 -7.84 4.31 1.20
N ARG A 176 -8.11 5.11 0.17
CA ARG A 176 -9.11 4.83 -0.85
C ARG A 176 -8.47 4.75 -2.22
N TYR A 177 -9.03 3.88 -3.03
CA TYR A 177 -8.65 3.69 -4.42
C TYR A 177 -9.72 4.31 -5.32
N GLY A 178 -9.37 4.58 -6.57
CA GLY A 178 -10.33 4.97 -7.61
C GLY A 178 -11.33 3.85 -7.94
N ASP A 179 -11.88 3.94 -9.15
CA ASP A 179 -13.14 3.32 -9.58
C ASP A 179 -13.34 1.83 -9.24
N VAL A 180 -12.28 1.01 -9.16
CA VAL A 180 -12.38 -0.43 -8.87
C VAL A 180 -11.16 -1.01 -8.15
N ALA A 181 -11.40 -1.84 -7.13
CA ALA A 181 -10.45 -2.83 -6.60
C ALA A 181 -11.22 -4.01 -5.97
N ASN A 182 -10.57 -5.18 -5.86
CA ASN A 182 -11.12 -6.38 -5.22
C ASN A 182 -12.47 -6.86 -5.80
N VAL A 183 -12.65 -6.78 -7.12
CA VAL A 183 -13.86 -7.36 -7.75
C VAL A 183 -13.84 -8.87 -7.56
N ALA A 184 -14.87 -9.40 -6.88
CA ALA A 184 -14.92 -10.73 -6.28
C ALA A 184 -15.11 -11.89 -7.29
N THR A 185 -14.20 -12.03 -8.25
CA THR A 185 -14.20 -13.13 -9.22
C THR A 185 -12.80 -13.64 -9.51
N ASN A 186 -12.67 -14.92 -9.85
CA ASN A 186 -11.39 -15.53 -10.24
C ASN A 186 -10.75 -14.82 -11.45
N MET A 187 -11.57 -14.42 -12.43
CA MET A 187 -11.12 -13.75 -13.65
C MET A 187 -10.53 -12.36 -13.34
N GLU A 188 -11.18 -11.59 -12.47
CA GLU A 188 -10.68 -10.27 -12.08
C GLU A 188 -9.41 -10.37 -11.24
N PHE A 189 -9.31 -11.36 -10.34
CA PHE A 189 -8.09 -11.59 -9.57
C PHE A 189 -6.92 -11.98 -10.47
N LEU A 190 -7.14 -12.88 -11.43
CA LEU A 190 -6.13 -13.28 -12.41
C LEU A 190 -5.61 -12.09 -13.24
N LYS A 191 -6.49 -11.17 -13.61
CA LYS A 191 -6.15 -9.98 -14.42
C LYS A 191 -5.41 -8.90 -13.64
N ASN A 192 -5.71 -8.76 -12.35
CA ASN A 192 -5.33 -7.58 -11.57
C ASN A 192 -4.28 -7.82 -10.49
N VAL A 193 -3.97 -9.06 -10.14
CA VAL A 193 -3.01 -9.40 -9.08
C VAL A 193 -1.92 -10.30 -9.66
N SER A 194 -0.81 -9.68 -10.08
CA SER A 194 0.32 -10.39 -10.72
C SER A 194 1.41 -10.76 -9.71
N PRO A 195 2.23 -11.79 -9.95
CA PRO A 195 3.36 -12.11 -9.10
C PRO A 195 4.42 -11.01 -9.11
N ARG A 196 5.29 -11.04 -8.10
CA ARG A 196 6.43 -10.12 -8.00
C ARG A 196 7.49 -10.42 -9.09
N ILE A 197 8.06 -9.37 -9.70
CA ILE A 197 9.25 -9.42 -10.56
C ILE A 197 10.55 -9.16 -9.82
#